data_AF-A0A7S2K287-F1
#
_entry.id   AF-A0A7S2K287-F1
#
_cell.length_a   1.000
_cell.length_b   1.000
_cell.length_c   1.000
_cell.angle_alpha   90.00
_cell.angle_beta   90.00
_cell.angle_gamma   90.00
#
_symmetry.space_group_name_H-M   'P 1'
#
loop_
_entity.id
_entity.type
_entity.pdbx_description
1 polymer ?
#
loop_
_entity_poly.entity_id
_entity_poly.type
_entity_poly.pdbx_seq_one_letter_code
_entity_poly.pdbx_strand_id
1 'polypeptide(L)'
;IPESTRAWLSEMQWAQLKSLEQIPAFKSSTGALTQNLEQDSLGWKRWFAEERAEAADLPRGCRELSTFHRLFLLRVLRPDRLGAALTQFVTDHMGSDFVEQPPFDMAQTYEESTFVTPIFFVLFPGTDPTPVIEAFARTLNITEANGRLSNISMGQGQEQ
;
A
#
# COMPACT_ATOMS: atom_id res chain seq x y z
N ILE A 1 -7.70 29.27 10.75
CA ILE A 1 -6.42 28.78 11.36
C ILE A 1 -5.47 29.92 11.74
N PRO A 2 -4.46 29.73 12.64
CA PRO A 2 -3.43 30.72 12.95
C PRO A 2 -2.68 31.25 11.72
N GLU A 3 -2.24 32.51 11.75
CA GLU A 3 -1.59 33.13 10.57
C GLU A 3 -0.26 32.44 10.22
N SER A 4 0.48 31.98 11.24
CA SER A 4 1.77 31.29 11.07
C SER A 4 1.66 30.00 10.26
N THR A 5 0.51 29.32 10.26
CA THR A 5 0.28 28.05 9.56
C THR A 5 -0.57 28.22 8.31
N ARG A 6 -1.32 29.33 8.17
CA ARG A 6 -2.17 29.66 7.02
C ARG A 6 -1.41 29.74 5.69
N ALA A 7 -0.11 30.02 5.74
CA ALA A 7 0.72 30.11 4.54
C ALA A 7 0.97 28.76 3.83
N TRP A 8 0.72 27.62 4.48
CA TRP A 8 1.04 26.30 3.94
C TRP A 8 0.04 25.18 4.31
N LEU A 9 -0.94 25.46 5.17
CA LEU A 9 -2.04 24.55 5.49
C LEU A 9 -3.40 25.07 5.03
N SER A 10 -4.25 24.15 4.58
CA SER A 10 -5.67 24.44 4.33
C SER A 10 -6.49 24.42 5.62
N GLU A 11 -7.64 25.11 5.62
CA GLU A 11 -8.61 25.07 6.74
C GLU A 11 -9.12 23.64 6.97
N MET A 12 -9.26 22.83 5.91
CA MET A 12 -9.67 21.42 6.01
C MET A 12 -8.64 20.58 6.76
N GLN A 13 -7.36 20.68 6.39
CA GLN A 13 -6.28 19.96 7.06
C GLN A 13 -6.20 20.37 8.53
N TRP A 14 -6.33 21.68 8.82
CA TRP A 14 -6.34 22.17 10.19
C TRP A 14 -7.49 21.59 11.04
N ALA A 15 -8.70 21.51 10.47
CA ALA A 15 -9.83 20.86 11.13
C ALA A 15 -9.56 19.38 11.41
N GLN A 16 -8.95 18.65 10.47
CA GLN A 16 -8.56 17.26 10.66
C GLN A 16 -7.50 17.09 11.75
N LEU A 17 -6.50 17.97 11.83
CA LEU A 17 -5.50 17.97 12.90
C LEU A 17 -6.14 18.17 14.28
N LYS A 18 -7.12 19.09 14.39
CA LYS A 18 -7.91 19.24 15.63
C LYS A 18 -8.69 17.98 15.98
N SER A 19 -9.22 17.26 14.99
CA SER A 19 -9.89 15.99 15.25
C SER A 19 -8.92 14.91 15.77
N LEU A 20 -7.67 14.89 15.27
CA LEU A 20 -6.65 13.95 15.76
C LEU A 20 -6.33 14.15 17.24
N GLU A 21 -6.44 15.38 17.76
CA GLU A 21 -6.24 15.67 19.18
C GLU A 21 -7.22 14.92 20.10
N GLN A 22 -8.30 14.32 19.59
CA GLN A 22 -9.18 13.46 20.41
C GLN A 22 -8.52 12.14 20.80
N ILE A 23 -7.55 11.68 20.02
CA ILE A 23 -6.82 10.43 20.26
C ILE A 23 -5.72 10.70 21.30
N PRO A 24 -5.63 9.89 22.38
CA PRO A 24 -4.66 10.12 23.46
C PRO A 24 -3.21 10.26 23.03
N ALA A 25 -2.78 9.55 21.98
CA ALA A 25 -1.41 9.64 21.47
C ALA A 25 -1.04 11.04 20.94
N PHE A 26 -2.01 11.84 20.49
CA PHE A 26 -1.80 13.23 20.05
C PHE A 26 -2.04 14.25 21.17
N LYS A 27 -2.44 13.79 22.36
CA LYS A 27 -2.45 14.56 23.61
C LYS A 27 -1.10 14.34 24.30
N SER A 28 -0.04 14.85 23.69
CA SER A 28 1.33 14.72 24.20
C SER A 28 1.51 15.49 25.52
N SER A 29 2.55 15.13 26.28
CA SER A 29 3.04 15.90 27.44
C SER A 29 3.47 17.34 27.07
N THR A 30 3.70 17.61 25.78
CA THR A 30 4.06 18.93 25.24
C THR A 30 2.87 19.77 24.78
N GLY A 31 1.63 19.36 25.08
CA GLY A 31 0.40 20.07 24.73
C GLY A 31 -0.30 19.52 23.49
N ALA A 32 -1.33 20.24 23.02
CA ALA A 32 -2.14 19.83 21.88
C ALA A 32 -1.34 19.88 20.55
N LEU A 33 -1.71 19.03 19.57
CA LEU A 33 -1.02 18.95 18.27
C LEU A 33 -1.00 20.29 17.54
N THR A 34 -2.13 20.98 17.45
CA THR A 34 -2.25 22.27 16.77
C THR A 34 -1.47 23.38 17.47
N GLN A 35 -1.35 23.31 18.80
CA GLN A 35 -0.53 24.23 19.59
C GLN A 35 0.97 24.02 19.30
N ASN A 36 1.44 22.76 19.24
CA ASN A 36 2.82 22.46 18.87
C ASN A 36 3.13 22.92 17.44
N LEU A 37 2.15 22.78 16.53
CA LEU A 37 2.29 23.19 15.14
C LEU A 37 2.35 24.71 14.98
N GLU A 38 1.63 25.46 15.81
CA GLU A 38 1.72 26.92 15.85
C GLU A 38 3.05 27.40 16.46
N GLN A 39 3.51 26.77 17.54
CA GLN A 39 4.76 27.11 18.22
C GLN A 39 6.00 26.84 17.37
N ASP A 40 6.01 25.76 16.58
CA ASP A 40 7.11 25.40 15.67
C ASP A 40 6.65 25.36 14.20
N SER A 41 5.91 26.38 13.75
CA SER A 41 5.39 26.42 12.37
C SER A 41 6.50 26.31 11.32
N LEU A 42 7.70 26.84 11.58
CA LEU A 42 8.83 26.74 10.65
C LEU A 42 9.35 25.30 10.53
N GLY A 43 9.49 24.57 11.64
CA GLY A 43 9.91 23.17 11.63
C GLY A 43 8.89 22.29 10.92
N TRP A 44 7.60 22.50 11.18
CA TRP A 44 6.51 21.81 10.49
C TRP A 44 6.43 22.15 9.01
N LYS A 45 6.62 23.41 8.62
CA LYS A 45 6.68 23.81 7.21
C LYS A 45 7.85 23.16 6.48
N ARG A 46 9.01 23.02 7.13
CA ARG A 46 10.17 22.30 6.57
C ARG A 46 9.85 20.82 6.36
N TRP A 47 9.36 20.14 7.40
CA TRP A 47 8.96 18.74 7.31
C TRP A 47 7.87 18.53 6.23
N PHE A 48 6.90 19.42 6.15
CA PHE A 48 5.84 19.38 5.13
C PHE A 48 6.40 19.49 3.71
N ALA A 49 7.48 20.26 3.52
CA ALA A 49 8.15 20.45 2.24
C ALA A 49 9.17 19.34 1.90
N GLU A 50 9.49 18.43 2.82
CA GLU A 50 10.43 17.34 2.58
C GLU A 50 9.94 16.43 1.45
N GLU A 51 10.85 16.02 0.56
CA GLU A 51 10.47 15.06 -0.48
C GLU A 51 10.03 13.74 0.14
N ARG A 52 10.76 13.27 1.15
CA ARG A 52 10.50 12.02 1.88
C ARG A 52 10.05 12.26 3.31
N ALA A 53 8.95 13.01 3.47
CA ALA A 53 8.39 13.35 4.78
C ALA A 53 8.08 12.12 5.66
N GLU A 54 7.78 10.98 5.05
CA GLU A 54 7.56 9.71 5.75
C GLU A 54 8.82 9.18 6.47
N ALA A 55 10.00 9.45 5.92
CA ALA A 55 11.29 9.04 6.45
C ALA A 55 11.98 10.14 7.28
N ALA A 56 11.53 11.39 7.16
CA ALA A 56 12.06 12.52 7.90
C ALA A 56 11.65 12.48 9.38
N ASP A 57 12.50 13.03 10.25
CA ASP A 57 12.17 13.21 11.66
C ASP A 57 11.04 14.22 11.83
N LEU A 58 10.08 13.87 12.71
CA LEU A 58 9.02 14.80 13.05
C LEU A 58 9.54 16.00 13.86
N PRO A 59 8.90 17.17 13.72
CA PRO A 59 9.16 18.33 14.57
C PRO A 59 8.96 18.03 16.07
N ARG A 60 9.45 18.95 16.91
CA ARG A 60 9.39 18.79 18.38
C ARG A 60 7.92 18.61 18.83
N GLY A 61 7.72 17.74 19.83
CA GLY A 61 6.38 17.43 20.38
C GLY A 61 5.66 16.23 19.74
N CYS A 62 6.13 15.74 18.60
CA CYS A 62 5.56 14.56 17.92
C CYS A 62 6.59 13.46 17.61
N ARG A 63 7.82 13.58 18.13
CA ARG A 63 8.90 12.60 17.92
C ARG A 63 8.62 11.24 18.57
N GLU A 64 7.92 11.25 19.70
CA GLU A 64 7.55 10.06 20.47
C GLU A 64 6.33 9.33 19.89
N LEU A 65 5.76 9.81 18.77
CA LEU A 65 4.67 9.10 18.12
C LEU A 65 5.16 7.79 17.55
N SER A 66 4.47 6.70 17.89
CA SER A 66 4.67 5.39 17.26
C SER A 66 4.51 5.50 15.73
N THR A 67 5.15 4.59 14.98
CA THR A 67 5.01 4.45 13.52
C THR A 67 3.55 4.46 13.06
N PHE A 68 2.64 3.78 13.77
CA PHE A 68 1.21 3.77 13.46
C PHE A 68 0.57 5.17 13.52
N HIS A 69 0.74 5.90 14.63
CA HIS A 69 0.21 7.26 14.78
C HIS A 69 0.83 8.24 13.77
N ARG A 70 2.09 8.06 13.36
CA ARG A 70 2.71 8.88 12.30
C ARG A 70 1.94 8.79 10.97
N LEU A 71 1.30 7.66 10.66
CA LEU A 71 0.46 7.50 9.46
C LEU A 71 -0.73 8.46 9.44
N PHE A 72 -1.27 8.84 10.60
CA PHE A 72 -2.40 9.76 10.70
C PHE A 72 -1.97 11.18 10.33
N LEU A 73 -0.78 11.59 10.77
CA LEU A 73 -0.19 12.87 10.38
C LEU A 73 0.06 12.91 8.87
N LEU A 74 0.65 11.85 8.30
CA LEU A 74 0.87 11.75 6.86
C LEU A 74 -0.44 11.77 6.09
N ARG A 75 -1.48 11.05 6.54
CA ARG A 75 -2.80 11.06 5.90
C ARG A 75 -3.40 12.47 5.79
N VAL A 76 -3.16 13.33 6.79
CA VAL A 76 -3.69 14.70 6.82
C VAL A 76 -2.77 15.68 6.09
N LEU A 77 -1.47 15.62 6.37
CA LEU A 77 -0.50 16.62 5.91
C LEU A 77 0.13 16.27 4.56
N ARG A 78 0.45 15.00 4.31
CA ARG A 78 1.16 14.51 3.12
C ARG A 78 0.55 13.21 2.59
N PRO A 79 -0.72 13.25 2.13
CA PRO A 79 -1.42 12.05 1.66
C PRO A 79 -0.71 11.40 0.46
N ASP A 80 0.06 12.16 -0.31
CA ASP A 80 0.92 11.66 -1.39
C ASP A 80 2.00 10.68 -0.91
N ARG A 81 2.46 10.82 0.35
CA ARG A 81 3.48 9.95 0.96
C ARG A 81 2.89 8.82 1.80
N LEU A 82 1.57 8.78 1.97
CA LEU A 82 0.91 7.75 2.79
C LEU A 82 1.16 6.34 2.24
N GLY A 83 1.19 6.15 0.92
CA GLY A 83 1.46 4.85 0.30
C GLY A 83 2.82 4.28 0.70
N ALA A 84 3.89 5.07 0.53
CA ALA A 84 5.24 4.68 0.92
C ALA A 84 5.36 4.41 2.43
N ALA A 85 4.70 5.23 3.25
CA ALA A 85 4.70 5.03 4.70
C ALA A 85 3.96 3.76 5.12
N LEU A 86 2.85 3.41 4.46
CA LEU A 86 2.13 2.15 4.69
C LEU A 86 2.97 0.96 4.27
N THR A 87 3.64 1.02 3.13
CA THR A 87 4.58 -0.03 2.68
C THR A 87 5.67 -0.27 3.73
N GLN A 88 6.32 0.80 4.21
CA GLN A 88 7.34 0.67 5.26
C GLN A 88 6.75 0.11 6.56
N PHE A 89 5.60 0.61 7.00
CA PHE A 89 4.93 0.13 8.21
C PHE A 89 4.63 -1.37 8.14
N VAL A 90 4.06 -1.86 7.04
CA VAL A 90 3.80 -3.29 6.85
C VAL A 90 5.10 -4.09 6.79
N THR A 91 6.12 -3.57 6.11
CA THR A 91 7.44 -4.22 6.04
C THR A 91 8.04 -4.41 7.42
N ASP A 92 8.03 -3.37 8.26
CA ASP A 92 8.63 -3.40 9.60
C ASP A 92 7.90 -4.33 10.57
N HIS A 93 6.59 -4.51 10.39
CA HIS A 93 5.74 -5.28 11.30
C HIS A 93 5.41 -6.70 10.84
N MET A 94 5.38 -6.95 9.53
CA MET A 94 4.95 -8.22 8.91
C MET A 94 6.00 -8.83 7.98
N GLY A 95 6.96 -8.03 7.49
CA GLY A 95 7.98 -8.46 6.52
C GLY A 95 7.70 -7.98 5.10
N SER A 96 8.75 -7.99 4.25
CA SER A 96 8.69 -7.55 2.85
C SER A 96 7.71 -8.36 2.00
N ASP A 97 7.52 -9.64 2.31
CA ASP A 97 6.64 -10.55 1.57
C ASP A 97 5.16 -10.11 1.57
N PHE A 98 4.77 -9.21 2.49
CA PHE A 98 3.41 -8.66 2.56
C PHE A 98 3.20 -7.40 1.72
N VAL A 99 4.27 -6.84 1.15
CA VAL A 99 4.21 -5.66 0.27
C VAL A 99 4.83 -5.90 -1.10
N GLU A 100 5.66 -6.94 -1.22
CA GLU A 100 6.26 -7.39 -2.47
C GLU A 100 5.48 -8.58 -3.00
N GLN A 101 4.91 -8.44 -4.20
CA GLN A 101 4.27 -9.56 -4.87
C GLN A 101 5.35 -10.46 -5.48
N PRO A 102 5.42 -11.76 -5.11
CA PRO A 102 6.35 -12.68 -5.74
C PRO A 102 6.02 -12.85 -7.23
N PRO A 103 7.01 -13.15 -8.09
CA PRO A 103 6.75 -13.53 -9.47
C PRO A 103 5.79 -14.72 -9.54
N PHE A 104 4.96 -14.74 -10.58
CA PHE A 104 4.06 -15.87 -10.81
C PHE A 104 4.85 -17.18 -11.01
N ASP A 105 4.51 -18.20 -10.24
CA ASP A 105 5.07 -19.54 -10.33
C ASP A 105 3.96 -20.56 -10.65
N MET A 106 4.00 -21.10 -11.86
CA MET A 106 3.02 -22.09 -12.31
C MET A 106 3.18 -23.44 -11.60
N ALA A 107 4.39 -23.83 -11.21
CA ALA A 107 4.62 -25.09 -10.51
C ALA A 107 4.01 -25.05 -9.12
N GLN A 108 4.28 -23.99 -8.35
CA GLN A 108 3.67 -23.79 -7.05
C GLN A 108 2.14 -23.70 -7.15
N THR A 109 1.63 -22.93 -8.13
CA THR A 109 0.18 -22.80 -8.35
C THR A 109 -0.48 -24.16 -8.64
N TYR A 110 0.20 -25.04 -9.39
CA TYR A 110 -0.30 -26.38 -9.69
C TYR A 110 -0.29 -27.30 -8.46
N GLU A 111 0.74 -27.24 -7.63
CA GLU A 111 0.83 -28.00 -6.36
C GLU A 111 -0.28 -27.63 -5.37
N GLU A 112 -0.71 -26.36 -5.36
CA GLU A 112 -1.82 -25.88 -4.52
C GLU A 112 -3.20 -26.25 -5.10
N SER A 113 -3.25 -26.77 -6.32
CA SER A 113 -4.49 -27.15 -7.00
C SER A 113 -4.80 -28.64 -6.88
N THR A 114 -6.07 -28.99 -7.08
CA THR A 114 -6.51 -30.40 -7.14
C THR A 114 -7.48 -30.57 -8.30
N PHE A 115 -7.85 -31.83 -8.61
CA PHE A 115 -8.82 -32.12 -9.66
C PHE A 115 -10.22 -31.53 -9.42
N VAL A 116 -10.53 -31.11 -8.19
CA VAL A 116 -11.80 -30.41 -7.83
C VAL A 116 -11.61 -28.92 -7.56
N THR A 117 -10.38 -28.41 -7.61
CA THR A 117 -10.05 -27.01 -7.33
C THR A 117 -9.54 -26.34 -8.61
N PRO A 118 -10.44 -25.73 -9.42
CA PRO A 118 -10.03 -25.05 -10.64
C PRO A 118 -9.18 -23.81 -10.34
N ILE A 119 -8.20 -23.55 -11.20
CA ILE A 119 -7.38 -22.33 -11.15
C ILE A 119 -7.99 -21.29 -12.08
N PHE A 120 -8.14 -20.06 -11.58
CA PHE A 120 -8.59 -18.91 -12.37
C PHE A 120 -7.47 -17.88 -12.50
N PHE A 121 -7.21 -17.43 -13.71
CA PHE A 121 -6.27 -16.36 -14.00
C PHE A 121 -7.02 -15.05 -14.27
N VAL A 122 -6.71 -14.02 -13.49
CA VAL A 122 -7.20 -12.66 -13.73
C VAL A 122 -6.14 -11.90 -14.51
N LEU A 123 -6.49 -11.49 -15.73
CA LEU A 123 -5.52 -10.94 -16.68
C LEU A 123 -5.66 -9.43 -16.79
N PHE A 124 -4.51 -8.77 -16.87
CA PHE A 124 -4.45 -7.41 -17.38
C PHE A 124 -4.42 -7.43 -18.91
N PRO A 125 -4.93 -6.37 -19.59
CA PRO A 125 -4.87 -6.27 -21.04
C PRO A 125 -3.45 -6.53 -21.57
N GLY A 126 -3.34 -7.39 -22.58
CA GLY A 126 -2.05 -7.76 -23.18
C GLY A 126 -1.24 -8.82 -22.42
N THR A 127 -1.78 -9.39 -21.33
CA THR A 127 -1.17 -10.53 -20.63
C THR A 127 -1.90 -11.82 -21.00
N ASP A 128 -1.16 -12.85 -21.42
CA ASP A 128 -1.68 -14.18 -21.70
C ASP A 128 -0.86 -15.24 -20.93
N PRO A 129 -1.45 -15.99 -19.98
CA PRO A 129 -0.73 -17.00 -19.20
C PRO A 129 -0.56 -18.32 -19.95
N THR A 130 -1.26 -18.49 -21.09
CA THR A 130 -1.31 -19.73 -21.87
C THR A 130 0.08 -20.31 -22.17
N PRO A 131 1.07 -19.52 -22.66
CA PRO A 131 2.38 -20.08 -22.98
C PRO A 131 3.11 -20.65 -21.77
N VAL A 132 2.94 -20.03 -20.59
CA VAL A 132 3.55 -20.50 -19.34
C VAL A 132 2.87 -21.80 -18.88
N ILE A 133 1.54 -21.86 -18.95
CA ILE A 133 0.76 -23.06 -18.62
C ILE A 133 1.14 -24.23 -19.53
N GLU A 134 1.20 -24.01 -20.85
CA GLU A 134 1.57 -25.04 -21.82
C GLU A 134 3.03 -25.51 -21.68
N ALA A 135 3.95 -24.60 -21.37
CA ALA A 135 5.34 -24.94 -21.09
C ALA A 135 5.44 -25.84 -19.84
N PHE A 136 4.75 -25.47 -18.76
CA PHE A 136 4.71 -26.26 -17.54
C PHE A 136 4.03 -27.62 -17.74
N ALA A 137 2.87 -27.66 -18.40
CA ALA A 137 2.14 -28.89 -18.69
C ALA A 137 2.98 -29.91 -19.48
N ARG A 138 3.80 -29.43 -20.44
CA ARG A 138 4.76 -30.27 -21.18
C ARG A 138 5.77 -30.97 -20.25
N THR A 139 6.22 -30.32 -19.18
CA THR A 139 7.14 -30.94 -18.20
C THR A 139 6.49 -32.12 -17.45
N LEU A 140 5.17 -32.12 -17.33
CA LEU A 140 4.37 -33.18 -16.70
C LEU A 140 3.82 -34.21 -17.71
N ASN A 141 4.24 -34.13 -18.97
CA ASN A 141 3.68 -34.93 -20.07
C ASN A 141 2.14 -34.78 -20.16
N ILE A 142 1.63 -33.58 -19.92
CA ILE A 142 0.24 -33.18 -20.17
C ILE A 142 0.28 -32.33 -21.44
N THR A 143 -0.17 -32.88 -22.56
CA THR A 143 -0.04 -32.24 -23.88
C THR A 143 -1.31 -32.45 -24.70
N GLU A 144 -1.48 -31.64 -25.74
CA GLU A 144 -2.54 -31.85 -26.72
C GLU A 144 -2.34 -33.17 -27.49
N ALA A 145 -1.08 -33.54 -27.78
CA ALA A 145 -0.73 -34.74 -28.52
C ALA A 145 -1.17 -36.05 -27.83
N ASN A 146 -1.21 -36.06 -26.50
CA ASN A 146 -1.74 -37.19 -25.72
C ASN A 146 -3.17 -36.97 -25.22
N GLY A 147 -3.85 -35.91 -25.68
CA GLY A 147 -5.25 -35.61 -25.39
C GLY A 147 -5.53 -35.18 -23.95
N ARG A 148 -4.50 -34.84 -23.17
CA ARG A 148 -4.65 -34.45 -21.75
C ARG A 148 -4.71 -32.94 -21.54
N LEU A 149 -4.35 -32.15 -22.56
CA LEU A 149 -4.53 -30.70 -22.58
C LEU A 149 -5.46 -30.34 -23.75
N SER A 150 -6.41 -29.44 -23.50
CA SER A 150 -7.26 -28.84 -24.52
C SER A 150 -7.42 -27.36 -24.18
N ASN A 151 -7.07 -26.49 -25.12
CA ASN A 151 -7.24 -25.06 -24.97
C ASN A 151 -8.44 -24.58 -25.79
N ILE A 152 -9.38 -23.92 -25.12
CA ILE A 152 -10.61 -23.42 -25.74
C ILE A 152 -10.70 -21.93 -25.46
N SER A 153 -10.56 -21.12 -26.51
CA SER A 153 -10.71 -19.67 -26.41
C SER A 153 -12.19 -19.28 -26.44
N MET A 154 -12.72 -18.82 -25.30
CA MET A 154 -14.12 -18.37 -25.23
C MET A 154 -14.33 -17.07 -26.02
N GLY A 155 -15.27 -17.11 -26.98
CA GLY A 155 -15.69 -15.97 -27.80
C GLY A 155 -17.18 -16.09 -28.18
N GLN A 156 -17.72 -15.11 -28.91
CA GLN A 156 -19.12 -15.21 -29.37
C GLN A 156 -19.29 -16.41 -30.30
N GLY A 157 -20.22 -17.33 -29.94
CA GLY A 157 -20.61 -18.47 -30.77
C GLY A 157 -20.14 -19.85 -30.31
N GLN A 158 -19.56 -20.00 -29.11
CA GLN A 158 -19.05 -21.30 -28.61
C GLN A 158 -19.99 -22.08 -27.68
N GLU A 159 -21.26 -21.65 -27.53
CA GLU A 159 -22.27 -22.36 -26.72
C GLU A 159 -23.15 -23.33 -27.55
N GLN A 160 -22.55 -24.15 -28.42
CA GLN A 160 -23.27 -25.28 -29.06
C GLN A 160 -22.53 -26.60 -28.85
#